data_AF-A0A3N7HT97-F1
#
_entry.id   AF-A0A3N7HT97-F1
#
_cell.length_a   1.000
_cell.length_b   1.000
_cell.length_c   1.000
_cell.angle_alpha   90.00
_cell.angle_beta   90.00
_cell.angle_gamma   90.00
#
_symmetry.space_group_name_H-M   'P 1'
#
loop_
_entity.id
_entity.type
_entity.pdbx_description
1 polymer ?
#
loop_
_entity_poly.entity_id
_entity_poly.type
_entity_poly.pdbx_seq_one_letter_code
_entity_poly.pdbx_strand_id
1 'polypeptide(L)'
;MADASSELERMLELWKAIHGGCWPGPPPDRKLNALVNEVVSGFALLNMAHAFNDAAVAKQVQSIAVESLNKSLPAVQHAIAR
;
A
#
# COMPACT_ATOMS: atom_id res chain seq x y z
N MET A 1 12.39 26.95 -28.39
CA MET A 1 12.04 25.56 -28.01
C MET A 1 12.07 25.54 -26.49
N ALA A 2 10.90 25.40 -25.85
CA ALA A 2 10.87 25.33 -24.39
C ALA A 2 11.53 24.01 -23.97
N ASP A 3 12.48 24.10 -23.04
CA ASP A 3 13.14 22.95 -22.44
C ASP A 3 12.09 22.12 -21.69
N ALA A 4 12.00 20.82 -21.97
CA ALA A 4 11.04 19.91 -21.34
C ALA A 4 11.18 19.89 -19.80
N SER A 5 12.36 20.25 -19.28
CA SER A 5 12.59 20.44 -17.85
C SER A 5 11.74 21.59 -17.26
N SER A 6 11.64 22.70 -17.99
CA SER A 6 10.92 23.90 -17.56
C SER A 6 9.39 23.72 -17.51
N GLU A 7 8.86 22.83 -18.36
CA GLU A 7 7.43 22.55 -18.40
C GLU A 7 7.01 21.62 -17.25
N LEU A 8 7.84 20.63 -16.92
CA LEU A 8 7.62 19.74 -15.77
C LEU A 8 7.65 20.52 -14.45
N GLU A 9 8.62 21.41 -14.26
CA GLU A 9 8.73 22.26 -13.06
C GLU A 9 7.46 23.10 -12.86
N ARG A 10 6.96 23.72 -13.93
CA ARG A 10 5.74 24.52 -13.88
C ARG A 10 4.50 23.70 -13.52
N MET A 11 4.39 22.48 -14.02
CA MET A 11 3.27 21.58 -13.68
C MET A 11 3.31 21.13 -12.23
N LEU A 12 4.51 20.86 -11.68
CA LEU A 12 4.68 20.47 -10.29
C LEU A 12 4.34 21.61 -9.32
N GLU A 13 4.72 22.84 -9.64
CA GLU A 13 4.36 24.01 -8.84
C GLU A 13 2.85 24.26 -8.85
N LEU A 14 2.22 24.14 -10.02
CA LEU A 14 0.76 24.28 -10.15
C LEU A 14 0.02 23.22 -9.33
N TRP A 15 0.50 21.97 -9.38
CA TRP A 15 -0.06 20.88 -8.59
C TRP A 15 0.04 21.14 -7.09
N LYS A 16 1.23 21.55 -6.61
CA LYS A 16 1.47 21.91 -5.20
C LYS A 16 0.53 23.04 -4.75
N ALA A 17 0.32 24.04 -5.59
CA ALA A 17 -0.57 25.16 -5.31
C ALA A 17 -2.05 24.75 -5.19
N ILE A 18 -2.50 23.77 -5.98
CA ILE A 18 -3.89 23.28 -5.95
C ILE A 18 -4.12 22.29 -4.81
N HIS A 19 -3.17 21.40 -4.52
CA HIS A 19 -3.39 20.23 -3.65
C HIS A 19 -2.60 20.28 -2.32
N GLY A 20 -2.05 21.43 -1.94
CA GLY A 20 -1.47 21.65 -0.61
C GLY A 20 -0.21 20.81 -0.31
N GLY A 21 0.55 20.46 -1.35
CA GLY A 21 1.81 19.72 -1.19
C GLY A 21 1.68 18.19 -1.15
N CYS A 22 0.50 17.61 -1.41
CA CYS A 22 0.45 16.17 -1.67
C CYS A 22 1.18 15.86 -3.00
N TRP A 23 2.14 14.94 -2.92
CA TRP A 23 3.02 14.61 -4.02
C TRP A 23 2.22 14.16 -5.27
N PRO A 24 2.42 14.77 -6.46
CA PRO A 24 1.93 14.24 -7.73
C PRO A 24 2.84 13.08 -8.13
N GLY A 25 2.88 12.05 -7.30
CA GLY A 25 3.85 10.99 -7.49
C GLY A 25 3.70 10.29 -8.82
N PRO A 26 4.72 9.53 -9.23
CA PRO A 26 4.53 8.60 -10.33
C PRO A 26 3.22 7.84 -10.09
N PRO A 27 2.44 7.55 -11.15
CA PRO A 27 1.16 6.88 -11.01
C PRO A 27 1.31 5.74 -10.02
N PRO A 28 0.41 5.61 -9.02
CA PRO A 28 0.62 4.77 -7.86
C PRO A 28 1.27 3.48 -8.29
N ASP A 29 2.49 3.20 -7.80
CA ASP A 29 3.25 2.04 -8.24
C ASP A 29 2.32 0.84 -8.04
N ARG A 30 1.83 0.29 -9.15
CA ARG A 30 0.79 -0.75 -9.13
C ARG A 30 1.26 -1.94 -8.31
N LYS A 31 2.58 -2.16 -8.25
CA LYS A 31 3.20 -3.19 -7.40
C LYS A 31 3.14 -2.80 -5.94
N LEU A 32 3.52 -1.57 -5.58
CA LEU A 32 3.41 -1.09 -4.20
C LEU A 32 1.97 -1.11 -3.70
N ASN A 33 1.02 -0.64 -4.52
CA ASN A 33 -0.40 -0.68 -4.18
C ASN A 33 -0.93 -2.11 -4.00
N ALA A 34 -0.54 -3.04 -4.88
CA ALA A 34 -0.91 -4.44 -4.72
C ALA A 34 -0.36 -5.02 -3.41
N LEU A 35 0.91 -4.73 -3.09
CA LEU A 35 1.56 -5.16 -1.86
C LEU A 35 0.91 -4.56 -0.61
N VAL A 36 0.58 -3.27 -0.63
CA VAL A 36 -0.13 -2.59 0.47
C VAL A 36 -1.53 -3.17 0.66
N ASN A 37 -2.27 -3.41 -0.43
CA ASN A 37 -3.60 -4.01 -0.37
C ASN A 37 -3.56 -5.44 0.21
N GLU A 38 -2.51 -6.21 -0.09
CA GLU A 38 -2.31 -7.55 0.47
C GLU A 38 -2.10 -7.50 1.99
N VAL A 39 -1.27 -6.56 2.47
CA VAL A 39 -1.04 -6.34 3.91
C VAL A 39 -2.32 -5.88 4.62
N VAL A 40 -3.04 -4.89 4.06
CA VAL A 40 -4.29 -4.39 4.65
C VAL A 40 -5.35 -5.51 4.73
N SER A 41 -5.47 -6.31 3.69
CA SER A 41 -6.40 -7.45 3.65
C SER A 41 -6.04 -8.52 4.69
N GLY A 42 -4.75 -8.82 4.86
CA GLY A 42 -4.25 -9.74 5.88
C GLY A 42 -4.57 -9.26 7.30
N PHE A 43 -4.37 -7.98 7.60
CA PHE A 43 -4.74 -7.40 8.89
C PHE A 43 -6.25 -7.41 9.13
N ALA A 44 -7.06 -7.15 8.10
CA ALA A 44 -8.51 -7.21 8.20
C ALA A 44 -8.98 -8.63 8.54
N LEU A 45 -8.43 -9.66 7.88
CA LEU A 45 -8.73 -11.06 8.18
C LEU A 45 -8.31 -11.44 9.60
N LEU A 46 -7.16 -10.97 10.07
CA LEU A 46 -6.69 -11.20 11.43
C LEU A 46 -7.65 -10.58 12.46
N ASN A 47 -8.11 -9.36 12.23
CA ASN A 47 -9.11 -8.71 13.07
C ASN A 47 -10.46 -9.43 13.03
N MET A 48 -10.87 -9.92 11.85
CA MET A 48 -12.11 -10.71 11.72
C MET A 48 -12.04 -12.05 12.45
N ALA A 49 -10.86 -12.65 12.58
CA ALA A 49 -10.69 -13.89 13.35
C ALA A 49 -11.24 -13.76 14.79
N HIS A 50 -11.11 -12.57 15.40
CA HIS A 50 -11.62 -12.28 16.74
C HIS A 50 -13.14 -12.15 16.81
N ALA A 51 -13.83 -11.99 15.68
CA ALA A 51 -15.28 -11.87 15.61
C ALA A 51 -16.00 -13.23 15.47
N PHE A 52 -15.27 -14.31 15.17
CA PHE A 52 -15.87 -15.65 15.07
C PHE A 52 -16.10 -16.23 16.47
N ASN A 53 -17.34 -16.68 16.71
CA ASN A 53 -17.71 -17.36 17.95
C ASN A 53 -17.21 -18.82 17.99
N ASP A 54 -16.93 -19.42 16.83
CA ASP A 54 -16.33 -20.75 16.73
C ASP A 54 -14.79 -20.66 16.85
N ALA A 55 -14.24 -21.30 17.88
CA ALA A 55 -12.81 -21.25 18.19
C ALA A 55 -11.93 -21.94 17.13
N ALA A 56 -12.43 -22.97 16.46
CA ALA A 56 -11.70 -23.64 15.38
C ALA A 56 -11.63 -22.75 14.14
N VAL A 57 -12.75 -22.12 13.78
CA VAL A 57 -12.81 -21.16 12.67
C VAL A 57 -11.93 -19.94 12.95
N ALA A 58 -12.03 -19.34 14.14
CA ALA A 58 -11.20 -18.21 14.56
C ALA A 58 -9.70 -18.53 14.42
N LYS A 59 -9.27 -19.68 14.95
CA LYS A 59 -7.86 -20.10 14.90
C LYS A 59 -7.39 -20.32 13.46
N GLN A 60 -8.22 -20.93 12.61
CA GLN A 60 -7.85 -21.20 11.22
C GLN A 60 -7.77 -19.92 10.39
N VAL A 61 -8.71 -18.99 10.56
CA VAL A 61 -8.67 -17.67 9.91
C VAL A 61 -7.44 -16.88 10.35
N GLN A 62 -7.12 -16.89 11.64
CA GLN A 62 -5.92 -16.23 12.17
C GLN A 62 -4.64 -16.82 11.56
N SER A 63 -4.54 -18.15 11.45
CA SER A 63 -3.39 -18.83 10.84
C SER A 63 -3.21 -18.43 9.37
N ILE A 64 -4.30 -18.41 8.59
CA ILE A 64 -4.27 -18.01 7.18
C ILE A 64 -3.83 -16.55 7.04
N ALA A 65 -4.35 -15.66 7.88
CA ALA A 65 -3.98 -14.25 7.87
C ALA A 65 -2.49 -14.04 8.18
N VAL A 66 -1.97 -14.72 9.21
CA VAL A 66 -0.53 -14.65 9.58
C VAL A 66 0.37 -15.21 8.48
N GLU A 67 0.00 -16.34 7.89
CA GLU A 67 0.76 -16.93 6.78
C GLU A 67 0.79 -15.99 5.56
N SER A 68 -0.35 -15.41 5.20
CA SER A 68 -0.44 -14.43 4.13
C SER A 68 0.45 -13.22 4.41
N LEU A 69 0.36 -12.62 5.60
CA LEU A 69 1.17 -11.46 5.98
C LEU A 69 2.68 -11.74 5.94
N ASN A 70 3.11 -12.89 6.48
CA ASN A 70 4.51 -13.29 6.49
C ASN A 70 5.07 -13.49 5.07
N LYS A 71 4.23 -13.89 4.13
CA LYS A 71 4.61 -14.04 2.72
C LYS A 71 4.77 -12.69 2.01
N SER A 72 3.90 -11.71 2.30
CA SER A 72 3.92 -10.40 1.63
C SER A 72 4.95 -9.42 2.23
N LEU A 73 5.25 -9.55 3.53
CA LEU A 73 6.14 -8.66 4.30
C LEU A 73 7.52 -8.41 3.65
N PRO A 74 8.27 -9.44 3.19
CA PRO A 74 9.60 -9.22 2.60
C PRO A 74 9.57 -8.36 1.32
N ALA A 75 8.56 -8.54 0.47
CA ALA A 75 8.41 -7.79 -0.77
C ALA A 75 8.08 -6.31 -0.51
N VAL A 76 7.24 -6.04 0.50
CA VAL A 76 6.91 -4.69 0.96
C VAL A 76 8.16 -3.99 1.52
N GLN A 77 8.91 -4.65 2.41
CA GLN A 77 10.11 -4.09 3.02
C GLN A 77 11.16 -3.71 1.98
N HIS A 78 11.38 -4.56 0.98
CA HIS A 78 12.33 -4.29 -0.10
C HIS A 78 11.86 -3.17 -1.05
N ALA A 79 10.56 -2.97 -1.21
CA ALA A 79 10.01 -1.88 -2.03
C ALA A 79 10.09 -0.51 -1.34
N ILE A 80 10.02 -0.46 0.00
CA ILE A 80 10.08 0.78 0.79
C ILE A 80 11.54 1.22 1.08
N ALA A 81 12.48 0.28 1.17
CA ALA A 81 13.88 0.56 1.51
C ALA A 81 14.75 1.04 0.32
N ARG A 82 14.14 1.34 -0.83
CA ARG A 82 14.81 1.85 -2.05
C ARG A 82 14.38 3.28 -2.33
#